data_AF-A0A4R3Q1E6-F1
#
_entry.id   AF-A0A4R3Q1E6-F1
#
_cell.length_a   1.000
_cell.length_b   1.000
_cell.length_c   1.000
_cell.angle_alpha   90.00
_cell.angle_beta   90.00
_cell.angle_gamma   90.00
#
_symmetry.space_group_name_H-M   'P 1'
#
loop_
_entity.id
_entity.type
_entity.pdbx_description
1 polymer ?
#
loop_
_entity_poly.entity_id
_entity_poly.type
_entity_poly.pdbx_seq_one_letter_code
_entity_poly.pdbx_strand_id
1 'polypeptide(L)'
;MIPQWQVFLNRVRPPGAVASFSAAAFELAIAINLRLALRLIKPTAECLARVDEVYECAKAYGELREAGSAFTVNAERKLAEALKLLTAEMRACDPERRADDILVGRTLREKLADSLSQI
;
A
#
# COMPACT_ATOMS: atom_id res chain seq x y z
N MET A 1 0.94 -4.31 -15.70
CA MET A 1 2.15 -4.57 -14.87
C MET A 1 1.78 -4.21 -13.43
N ILE A 2 2.18 -4.99 -12.43
CA ILE A 2 1.95 -4.62 -11.02
C ILE A 2 3.09 -3.68 -10.60
N PRO A 3 2.82 -2.50 -10.04
CA PRO A 3 3.85 -1.61 -9.53
C PRO A 3 4.73 -2.32 -8.49
N GLN A 4 6.05 -2.13 -8.54
CA GLN A 4 6.99 -2.84 -7.67
C GLN A 4 6.70 -2.60 -6.18
N TRP A 5 6.25 -1.41 -5.80
CA TRP A 5 5.85 -1.10 -4.43
C TRP A 5 4.68 -1.98 -3.95
N GLN A 6 3.76 -2.34 -4.84
CA GLN A 6 2.59 -3.17 -4.52
C GLN A 6 3.00 -4.62 -4.22
N VAL A 7 4.11 -5.11 -4.79
CA VAL A 7 4.69 -6.42 -4.45
C VAL A 7 5.09 -6.47 -2.97
N PHE A 8 5.70 -5.40 -2.46
CA PHE A 8 6.09 -5.32 -1.05
C PHE A 8 4.88 -5.20 -0.12
N LEU A 9 3.87 -4.38 -0.47
CA LEU A 9 2.64 -4.31 0.34
C LEU A 9 1.89 -5.64 0.41
N ASN A 10 1.86 -6.42 -0.68
CA ASN A 10 1.20 -7.72 -0.68
C ASN A 10 1.82 -8.71 0.34
N ARG A 11 3.09 -8.51 0.71
CA ARG A 11 3.79 -9.29 1.73
C ARG A 11 3.46 -8.87 3.17
N VAL A 12 2.76 -7.75 3.35
CA VAL A 12 2.30 -7.26 4.67
C VAL A 12 1.00 -7.94 5.10
N ARG A 13 0.35 -8.67 4.20
CA ARG A 13 -0.89 -9.38 4.53
C ARG A 13 -0.65 -10.41 5.65
N PRO A 14 -1.60 -10.54 6.59
CA PRO A 14 -1.48 -11.49 7.68
C PRO A 14 -1.33 -12.92 7.11
N PRO A 15 -0.41 -13.74 7.63
CA PRO A 15 -0.07 -15.01 6.99
C PRO A 15 -1.10 -16.13 7.23
N GLY A 16 -2.31 -15.82 7.71
CA GLY A 16 -3.34 -16.81 8.04
C GLY A 16 -2.90 -17.80 9.12
N ALA A 17 -3.52 -18.97 9.21
CA ALA A 17 -3.14 -19.98 10.22
C ALA A 17 -1.81 -20.66 9.86
N VAL A 18 -0.72 -20.21 10.50
CA VAL A 18 0.62 -20.83 10.42
C VAL A 18 0.99 -21.35 11.80
N ALA A 19 1.50 -22.58 11.88
CA ALA A 19 1.73 -23.30 13.13
C ALA A 19 2.85 -22.70 14.01
N SER A 20 3.86 -22.08 13.40
CA SER A 20 4.93 -21.35 14.08
C SER A 20 4.82 -19.87 13.75
N PHE A 21 4.22 -19.10 14.66
CA PHE A 21 4.08 -17.65 14.53
C PHE A 21 4.91 -16.96 15.61
N SER A 22 5.61 -15.89 15.23
CA SER A 22 6.30 -14.98 16.16
C SER A 22 5.86 -13.56 15.84
N ALA A 23 5.35 -12.84 16.85
CA ALA A 23 4.92 -11.46 16.71
C ALA A 23 6.11 -10.57 16.29
N ALA A 24 7.27 -10.75 16.92
CA ALA A 24 8.48 -9.98 16.62
C ALA A 24 9.00 -10.22 15.18
N ALA A 25 9.01 -11.48 14.72
CA ALA A 25 9.43 -11.79 13.35
C ALA A 25 8.44 -11.21 12.31
N PHE A 26 7.14 -11.25 12.62
CA PHE A 26 6.11 -10.65 11.80
C PHE A 26 6.24 -9.12 11.74
N GLU A 27 6.38 -8.43 12.88
CA GLU A 27 6.55 -6.98 12.97
C GLU A 27 7.79 -6.51 12.17
N LEU A 28 8.92 -7.21 12.31
CA LEU A 28 10.13 -6.91 11.56
C LEU A 28 9.91 -7.05 10.03
N ALA A 29 9.24 -8.13 9.60
CA ALA A 29 8.91 -8.32 8.19
C ALA A 29 7.99 -7.21 7.66
N ILE A 30 7.02 -6.76 8.46
CA ILE A 30 6.14 -5.64 8.09
C ILE A 30 6.95 -4.35 7.94
N ALA A 31 7.77 -3.98 8.93
CA ALA A 31 8.60 -2.79 8.89
C ALA A 31 9.46 -2.73 7.63
N ILE A 32 10.12 -3.84 7.30
CA ILE A 32 10.97 -3.95 6.10
C ILE A 32 10.16 -3.74 4.83
N ASN A 33 9.03 -4.44 4.67
CA ASN A 33 8.23 -4.34 3.46
C ASN A 33 7.60 -2.95 3.28
N LEU A 34 7.11 -2.33 4.35
CA LEU A 34 6.60 -0.95 4.31
C LEU A 34 7.69 0.05 3.89
N ARG A 35 8.89 -0.07 4.48
CA ARG A 35 10.04 0.78 4.13
C ARG A 35 10.48 0.60 2.69
N LEU A 36 10.48 -0.63 2.18
CA LEU A 36 10.81 -0.92 0.78
C LEU A 36 9.75 -0.37 -0.18
N ALA A 37 8.47 -0.49 0.17
CA ALA A 37 7.37 0.07 -0.62
C ALA A 37 7.47 1.61 -0.70
N LEU A 38 7.71 2.29 0.42
CA LEU A 38 7.84 3.74 0.49
C LEU A 38 9.00 4.29 -0.35
N ARG A 39 10.12 3.55 -0.46
CA ARG A 39 11.29 3.96 -1.25
C ARG A 39 11.03 4.05 -2.75
N LEU A 40 9.95 3.43 -3.22
CA LEU A 40 9.62 3.32 -4.65
C LEU A 40 8.59 4.37 -5.10
N ILE A 41 8.16 5.24 -4.20
CA ILE A 41 7.22 6.34 -4.49
C ILE A 41 7.78 7.66 -3.93
N LYS A 42 7.10 8.77 -4.25
CA LYS A 42 7.30 10.05 -3.55
C LYS A 42 6.17 10.21 -2.52
N PRO A 43 6.37 9.79 -1.26
CA PRO A 43 5.28 9.75 -0.29
C PRO A 43 4.82 11.15 0.11
N THR A 44 3.51 11.31 0.27
CA THR A 44 2.87 12.47 0.90
C THR A 44 2.81 12.28 2.42
N ALA A 45 2.45 13.34 3.16
CA ALA A 45 2.20 13.24 4.60
C ALA A 45 1.08 12.21 4.92
N GLU A 46 0.01 12.19 4.12
CA GLU A 46 -1.08 11.20 4.27
C GLU A 46 -0.56 9.77 4.03
N CYS A 47 0.28 9.56 3.00
CA CYS A 47 0.87 8.24 2.75
C CYS A 47 1.72 7.75 3.93
N LEU A 48 2.48 8.66 4.57
CA LEU A 48 3.27 8.31 5.76
C LEU A 48 2.37 7.96 6.94
N ALA A 49 1.31 8.75 7.19
CA ALA A 49 0.34 8.46 8.24
C ALA A 49 -0.35 7.09 8.05
N ARG A 50 -0.67 6.73 6.79
CA ARG A 50 -1.22 5.38 6.48
C ARG A 50 -0.22 4.26 6.69
N VAL A 51 1.07 4.50 6.46
CA VAL A 51 2.11 3.51 6.78
C VAL A 51 2.20 3.29 8.28
N ASP A 52 2.18 4.35 9.07
CA ASP A 52 2.20 4.26 10.54
C ASP A 52 0.94 3.51 11.05
N GLU A 53 -0.23 3.81 10.50
CA GLU A 53 -1.48 3.10 10.82
C GLU A 53 -1.40 1.59 10.49
N VAL A 54 -0.86 1.22 9.32
CA VAL A 54 -0.65 -0.19 8.95
C VAL A 54 0.34 -0.86 9.91
N TYR A 55 1.41 -0.17 10.29
CA TYR A 55 2.41 -0.70 11.22
C TYR A 55 1.79 -1.02 12.59
N GLU A 56 1.03 -0.07 13.17
CA GLU A 56 0.37 -0.26 14.46
C GLU A 56 -0.70 -1.36 14.39
N CYS A 57 -1.48 -1.44 13.30
CA CYS A 57 -2.43 -2.53 13.11
C CYS A 57 -1.75 -3.90 13.01
N ALA A 58 -0.59 -3.97 12.34
CA ALA A 58 0.19 -5.19 12.20
C ALA A 58 0.77 -5.64 13.54
N LYS A 59 1.34 -4.71 14.30
CA LYS A 59 1.84 -4.99 15.64
C LYS A 59 0.75 -5.56 16.54
N ALA A 60 -0.41 -4.90 16.61
CA ALA A 60 -1.55 -5.38 17.39
C ALA A 60 -2.05 -6.75 16.92
N TYR A 61 -2.10 -7.00 15.61
CA TYR A 61 -2.42 -8.33 15.08
C TYR A 61 -1.40 -9.38 15.53
N GLY A 62 -0.10 -9.07 15.45
CA GLY A 62 0.98 -9.97 15.84
C GLY A 62 0.89 -10.36 17.31
N GLU A 63 0.75 -9.38 18.21
CA GLU A 63 0.62 -9.61 19.65
C GLU A 63 -0.61 -10.47 19.98
N LEU A 64 -1.78 -10.12 19.42
CA LEU A 64 -3.02 -10.86 19.67
C LEU A 64 -2.94 -12.29 19.15
N ARG A 65 -2.32 -12.48 17.99
CA ARG A 65 -2.17 -13.80 17.39
C ARG A 65 -1.22 -14.69 18.18
N GLU A 66 -0.06 -14.16 18.58
CA GLU A 66 0.91 -14.90 19.39
C GLU A 66 0.32 -15.30 20.75
N ALA A 67 -0.52 -14.43 21.34
CA ALA A 67 -1.27 -14.73 22.54
C ALA A 67 -2.45 -15.72 22.34
N GLY A 68 -2.74 -16.15 21.10
CA GLY A 68 -3.89 -17.01 20.81
C GLY A 68 -5.25 -16.36 21.08
N SER A 69 -5.32 -15.03 21.00
CA SER A 69 -6.51 -14.26 21.38
C SER A 69 -7.67 -14.44 20.38
N ALA A 70 -8.90 -14.55 20.89
CA ALA A 70 -10.11 -14.55 20.07
C ALA A 70 -10.30 -13.25 19.26
N PHE A 71 -9.66 -12.15 19.67
CA PHE A 71 -9.73 -10.87 18.95
C PHE A 71 -8.84 -10.80 17.70
N THR A 72 -8.03 -11.83 17.43
CA THR A 72 -7.14 -11.90 16.27
C THR A 72 -7.86 -11.64 14.95
N VAL A 73 -9.05 -12.21 14.75
CA VAL A 73 -9.86 -12.03 13.53
C VAL A 73 -10.26 -10.56 13.32
N ASN A 74 -10.54 -9.83 14.42
CA ASN A 74 -10.87 -8.42 14.33
C ASN A 74 -9.63 -7.57 14.00
N ALA A 75 -8.48 -7.90 14.59
CA ALA A 75 -7.22 -7.23 14.28
C ALA A 75 -6.77 -7.48 12.83
N GLU A 76 -6.95 -8.70 12.32
CA GLU A 76 -6.71 -9.06 10.92
C GLU A 76 -7.55 -8.20 9.97
N ARG A 77 -8.83 -8.00 10.27
CA ARG A 77 -9.71 -7.14 9.46
C ARG A 77 -9.25 -5.68 9.48
N LYS A 78 -8.83 -5.16 10.63
CA LYS A 78 -8.31 -3.80 10.76
C LYS A 78 -7.03 -3.61 9.93
N LEU A 79 -6.10 -4.57 10.02
CA LEU A 79 -4.89 -4.57 9.20
C LEU A 79 -5.21 -4.61 7.69
N ALA A 80 -6.19 -5.43 7.28
CA ALA A 80 -6.61 -5.52 5.89
C ALA A 80 -7.21 -4.19 5.38
N GLU A 81 -8.02 -3.50 6.18
CA GLU A 81 -8.58 -2.19 5.81
C GLU A 81 -7.48 -1.11 5.75
N ALA A 82 -6.59 -1.06 6.74
CA ALA A 82 -5.46 -0.12 6.73
C ALA A 82 -4.58 -0.33 5.47
N LEU A 83 -4.31 -1.58 5.10
CA LEU A 83 -3.56 -1.92 3.87
C LEU A 83 -4.27 -1.46 2.60
N LYS A 84 -5.60 -1.55 2.56
CA LYS A 84 -6.41 -1.08 1.42
C LYS A 84 -6.32 0.44 1.28
N LEU A 85 -6.41 1.18 2.38
CA LEU A 85 -6.26 2.65 2.39
C LEU A 85 -4.85 3.06 1.98
N LEU A 86 -3.80 2.44 2.54
CA LEU A 86 -2.42 2.67 2.11
C LEU A 86 -2.22 2.40 0.62
N THR A 87 -2.79 1.30 0.11
CA THR A 87 -2.68 0.96 -1.33
C THR A 87 -3.31 2.04 -2.20
N ALA A 88 -4.44 2.63 -1.79
CA ALA A 88 -5.08 3.71 -2.52
C ALA A 88 -4.21 4.98 -2.54
N GLU A 89 -3.64 5.36 -1.39
CA GLU A 89 -2.73 6.51 -1.27
C GLU A 89 -1.44 6.32 -2.09
N MET A 90 -0.83 5.14 -2.01
CA MET A 90 0.38 4.85 -2.79
C MET A 90 0.12 4.89 -4.29
N ARG A 91 -1.07 4.50 -4.77
CA ARG A 91 -1.48 4.68 -6.18
C ARG A 91 -1.62 6.15 -6.59
N ALA A 92 -1.94 7.05 -5.67
CA ALA A 92 -1.99 8.49 -5.96
C ALA A 92 -0.57 9.13 -5.96
N CYS A 93 0.36 8.50 -5.24
CA CYS A 93 1.76 8.92 -5.13
C CYS A 93 2.68 8.30 -6.19
N ASP A 94 2.18 7.37 -7.00
CA ASP A 94 2.97 6.63 -7.99
C ASP A 94 3.45 7.55 -9.14
N PRO A 95 4.76 7.73 -9.31
CA PRO A 95 5.30 8.58 -10.37
C PRO A 95 5.05 8.01 -11.78
N GLU A 96 4.96 6.69 -11.95
CA GLU A 96 4.67 6.09 -13.28
C GLU A 96 3.25 6.43 -13.72
N ARG A 97 2.28 6.38 -12.79
CA ARG A 97 0.91 6.81 -13.06
C ARG A 97 0.83 8.29 -13.44
N ARG A 98 1.56 9.16 -12.76
CA ARG A 98 1.59 10.60 -13.10
C ARG A 98 2.18 10.85 -14.49
N ALA A 99 3.20 10.09 -14.89
CA ALA A 99 3.76 10.20 -16.23
C ALA A 99 2.76 9.79 -17.32
N ASP A 100 2.03 8.68 -17.11
CA ASP A 100 0.99 8.20 -18.02
C ASP A 100 -0.20 9.18 -18.10
N ASP A 101 -0.66 9.73 -16.97
CA ASP A 101 -1.75 10.72 -16.95
C ASP A 101 -1.36 12.01 -17.69
N ILE A 102 -0.10 12.45 -17.58
CA ILE A 102 0.44 13.60 -18.33
C ILE A 102 0.50 13.31 -19.84
N LEU A 103 0.95 12.12 -20.23
CA LEU A 103 1.02 11.69 -21.64
C LEU A 103 -0.37 11.61 -22.28
N VAL A 104 -1.35 11.04 -21.57
CA VAL A 104 -2.75 11.00 -22.02
C VAL A 104 -3.34 12.40 -22.13
N GLY A 105 -3.12 13.25 -21.13
CA GLY A 105 -3.56 14.65 -21.14
C GLY A 105 -2.98 15.45 -22.32
N ARG A 106 -1.70 15.26 -22.64
CA ARG A 106 -1.05 15.89 -23.81
C ARG A 106 -1.65 15.39 -25.12
N THR A 107 -1.83 14.08 -25.27
CA THR A 107 -2.40 13.46 -26.47
C THR A 107 -3.83 13.94 -26.74
N LEU A 108 -4.65 14.08 -25.70
CA LEU A 108 -6.01 14.61 -25.83
C LEU A 108 -6.02 16.08 -26.23
N ARG A 109 -5.08 16.88 -25.70
CA ARG A 109 -4.96 18.30 -26.03
C ARG A 109 -4.51 18.54 -27.46
N GLU A 110 -3.59 17.72 -27.96
CA GLU A 110 -3.13 17.72 -29.36
C GLU A 110 -4.27 17.36 -30.31
N LYS A 111 -5.03 16.29 -30.02
CA LYS A 111 -6.22 15.92 -30.81
C LYS A 111 -7.30 17.00 -30.82
N LEU A 112 -7.50 17.70 -29.71
CA LEU A 112 -8.47 18.80 -29.63
C LEU A 112 -8.02 20.00 -30.47
N ALA A 113 -6.72 20.33 -30.45
CA ALA A 113 -6.14 21.41 -31.26
C ALA A 113 -6.23 21.12 -32.77
N ASP A 114 -5.97 19.88 -33.19
CA ASP A 114 -6.12 19.46 -34.58
C ASP A 114 -7.57 19.54 -35.06
N SER A 115 -8.53 19.19 -34.19
CA SER A 115 -9.97 19.23 -34.52
C SER A 115 -10.51 20.66 -34.65
N LEU A 116 -9.95 21.62 -33.90
CA LEU A 116 -10.32 23.03 -33.95
C LEU A 116 -9.67 23.78 -35.12
N SER A 117 -8.61 23.23 -35.71
CA SER A 117 -7.89 23.83 -36.85
C SER A 117 -8.49 23.45 -38.22
N GLN A 118 -9.54 22.61 -38.22
CA GLN A 118 -10.24 22.13 -39.42
C GLN A 118 -11.64 22.77 -39.62
N ILE A 119 -11.97 23.78 -38.82
CA ILE A 119 -13.19 24.61 -38.93
C ILE A 119 -12.78 26.01 -39.37
#